data_AF-A0A162NF93-F1
#
_entry.id   AF-A0A162NF93-F1
#
_cell.length_a   1.000
_cell.length_b   1.000
_cell.length_c   1.000
_cell.angle_alpha   90.00
_cell.angle_beta   90.00
_cell.angle_gamma   90.00
#
_symmetry.space_group_name_H-M   'P 1'
#
loop_
_entity.id
_entity.type
_entity.pdbx_description
1 polymer ?
#
loop_
_entity_poly.entity_id
_entity_poly.type
_entity_poly.pdbx_seq_one_letter_code
_entity_poly.pdbx_strand_id
1 'polypeptide(L)'
;MEDRSSSKPTQTESSKSTESTKPTESTESTETTKKMSYEWVYASGAVWVPFDLQSQSNIEDVWKRAEATWIYVGSFRDKAYVNAPELYVHYLGNDLPIARRCL
;
A
#
# COMPACT_ATOMS: atom_id res chain seq x y z
N MET A 1 -11.82 6.45 44.52
CA MET A 1 -13.10 5.85 44.95
C MET A 1 -14.16 6.46 44.05
N GLU A 2 -14.12 6.18 42.74
CA GLU A 2 -14.71 4.97 42.11
C GLU A 2 -16.22 4.99 42.41
N ASP A 3 -17.13 5.11 41.44
CA ASP A 3 -17.33 4.20 40.33
C ASP A 3 -18.24 4.86 39.29
N ARG A 4 -17.87 4.79 38.00
CA ARG A 4 -18.86 4.87 36.92
C ARG A 4 -18.69 3.64 36.04
N SER A 5 -19.64 2.76 36.27
CA SER A 5 -19.80 1.41 35.73
C SER A 5 -19.80 1.39 34.20
N SER A 6 -18.95 0.52 33.66
CA SER A 6 -18.80 0.17 32.25
C SER A 6 -20.03 -0.57 31.73
N SER A 7 -20.61 -0.10 30.63
CA SER A 7 -21.57 -0.87 29.83
C SER A 7 -20.85 -1.48 28.63
N LYS A 8 -20.75 -2.81 28.64
CA LYS A 8 -20.20 -3.66 27.57
C LYS A 8 -21.39 -4.29 26.84
N PRO A 9 -21.52 -4.21 25.51
CA PRO A 9 -22.52 -5.01 24.81
C PRO A 9 -22.00 -6.43 24.55
N THR A 10 -22.71 -7.39 25.13
CA THR A 10 -22.70 -8.82 24.81
C THR A 10 -23.46 -9.05 23.51
N GLN A 11 -22.83 -9.71 22.53
CA GLN A 11 -23.56 -10.37 21.45
C GLN A 11 -23.31 -11.87 21.55
N THR A 12 -24.37 -12.57 21.92
CA THR A 12 -24.55 -14.01 21.76
C THR A 12 -25.51 -14.16 20.61
N GLU A 13 -25.13 -14.88 19.55
CA GLU A 13 -26.04 -15.78 18.86
C GLU A 13 -25.27 -16.78 17.99
N SER A 14 -25.48 -18.06 18.32
CA SER A 14 -25.14 -19.22 17.51
C SER A 14 -25.95 -19.23 16.22
N SER A 15 -25.36 -19.73 15.12
CA SER A 15 -26.07 -20.66 14.24
C SER A 15 -25.12 -21.52 13.42
N LYS A 16 -25.48 -22.80 13.40
CA LYS A 16 -24.91 -23.98 12.78
C LYS A 16 -25.52 -24.15 11.39
N SER A 17 -24.73 -24.59 10.39
CA SER A 17 -25.13 -25.40 9.20
C SER A 17 -23.88 -25.59 8.31
N THR A 18 -23.23 -26.75 8.32
CA THR A 18 -23.37 -27.93 7.43
C THR A 18 -22.78 -27.78 6.03
N GLU A 19 -21.75 -28.61 5.81
CA GLU A 19 -21.56 -29.50 4.66
C GLU A 19 -21.07 -28.93 3.31
N SER A 20 -19.81 -29.29 3.03
CA SER A 20 -19.19 -29.70 1.77
C SER A 20 -19.81 -29.28 0.44
N THR A 21 -19.01 -28.54 -0.36
CA THR A 21 -18.71 -28.95 -1.74
C THR A 21 -17.33 -28.39 -2.15
N LYS A 22 -16.40 -29.28 -2.48
CA LYS A 22 -15.22 -28.99 -3.34
C LYS A 22 -15.44 -29.83 -4.61
N PRO A 23 -15.35 -29.24 -5.81
CA PRO A 23 -14.09 -29.17 -6.58
C PRO A 23 -13.80 -27.73 -7.04
N THR A 24 -12.58 -27.23 -6.80
CA THR A 24 -11.58 -27.05 -7.86
C THR A 24 -12.14 -26.34 -9.10
N GLU A 25 -12.08 -25.02 -9.08
CA GLU A 25 -11.87 -24.26 -10.30
C GLU A 25 -10.68 -23.33 -10.05
N SER A 26 -9.64 -23.56 -10.84
CA SER A 26 -8.44 -22.74 -10.88
C SER A 26 -8.84 -21.31 -11.20
N THR A 27 -8.99 -20.47 -10.20
CA THR A 27 -8.87 -19.02 -10.42
C THR A 27 -7.39 -18.72 -10.56
N GLU A 28 -6.83 -19.10 -11.70
CA GLU A 28 -5.79 -18.30 -12.33
C GLU A 28 -6.46 -16.95 -12.59
N SER A 29 -6.47 -16.08 -11.56
CA SER A 29 -6.69 -14.67 -11.76
C SER A 29 -5.61 -14.29 -12.74
N THR A 30 -6.01 -14.17 -14.00
CA THR A 30 -5.30 -13.47 -15.05
C THR A 30 -5.13 -12.06 -14.51
N GLU A 31 -4.08 -11.89 -13.72
CA GLU A 31 -3.52 -10.62 -13.30
C GLU A 31 -3.21 -9.92 -14.61
N THR A 32 -4.19 -9.17 -15.10
CA THR A 32 -4.01 -8.31 -16.25
C THR A 32 -3.08 -7.23 -15.73
N THR A 33 -1.77 -7.50 -15.77
CA THR A 33 -0.74 -6.59 -15.31
C THR A 33 -0.95 -5.33 -16.13
N LYS A 34 -1.61 -4.33 -15.53
CA LYS A 34 -1.86 -3.05 -16.15
C LYS A 34 -0.48 -2.47 -16.43
N LYS A 35 -0.05 -2.55 -17.69
CA LYS A 35 1.23 -2.01 -18.11
C LYS A 35 1.14 -0.50 -17.99
N MET A 36 1.79 0.04 -16.98
CA MET A 36 1.87 1.48 -16.75
C MET A 36 2.81 2.07 -17.82
N SER A 37 2.48 3.24 -18.37
CA SER A 37 3.34 3.96 -19.32
C SER A 37 4.47 4.75 -18.63
N TYR A 38 4.58 4.59 -17.32
CA TYR A 38 5.52 5.25 -16.45
C TYR A 38 5.98 4.29 -15.37
N GLU A 39 7.12 4.61 -14.77
CA GLU A 39 7.64 3.90 -13.62
C GLU A 39 8.24 4.85 -12.60
N TRP A 40 7.85 4.69 -11.34
CA TRP A 40 8.46 5.40 -10.22
C TRP A 40 9.57 4.57 -9.61
N VAL A 41 10.71 5.20 -9.37
CA VAL A 41 11.91 4.59 -8.79
C VAL A 41 12.41 5.42 -7.61
N TYR A 42 13.10 4.79 -6.67
CA TYR A 42 13.83 5.45 -5.59
C TYR A 42 15.32 5.14 -5.66
N ALA A 43 16.14 6.06 -5.16
CA ALA A 43 17.57 5.86 -5.05
C ALA A 43 17.89 4.90 -3.89
N SER A 44 18.68 3.87 -4.18
CA SER A 44 19.26 2.95 -3.20
C SER A 44 20.75 2.84 -3.47
N GLY A 45 21.53 3.72 -2.83
CA GLY A 45 22.95 3.88 -3.15
C GLY A 45 23.16 4.36 -4.59
N ALA A 46 23.88 3.57 -5.40
CA ALA A 46 24.19 3.90 -6.80
C ALA A 46 23.15 3.38 -7.81
N VAL A 47 22.08 2.72 -7.35
CA VAL A 47 21.05 2.14 -8.22
C VAL A 47 19.67 2.76 -7.99
N TRP A 48 18.87 2.78 -9.04
CA TRP A 48 17.46 3.17 -8.97
C TRP A 48 16.60 1.92 -8.95
N VAL A 49 15.81 1.76 -7.88
CA VAL A 49 14.97 0.58 -7.65
C VAL A 49 13.51 0.95 -7.85
N PRO A 50 12.73 0.18 -8.62
CA PRO A 50 11.33 0.46 -8.82
C PRO A 50 10.50 0.23 -7.57
N PHE A 51 9.47 1.04 -7.40
CA PHE A 51 8.42 0.78 -6.42
C PHE A 51 7.51 -0.36 -6.90
N ASP A 52 6.81 -1.02 -5.98
CA ASP A 52 5.76 -1.96 -6.33
C ASP A 52 4.57 -1.27 -7.03
N LEU A 53 3.76 -2.03 -7.78
CA LEU A 53 2.69 -1.47 -8.63
C LEU A 53 1.69 -0.59 -7.86
N GLN A 54 1.34 -0.98 -6.63
CA GLN A 54 0.41 -0.21 -5.81
C GLN A 54 1.02 1.13 -5.41
N SER A 55 2.27 1.09 -4.93
CA SER A 55 3.02 2.29 -4.58
C SER A 55 3.22 3.21 -5.78
N GLN A 56 3.54 2.68 -6.96
CA GLN A 56 3.66 3.48 -8.19
C GLN A 56 2.39 4.24 -8.54
N SER A 57 1.22 3.58 -8.43
CA SER A 57 -0.07 4.25 -8.67
C SER A 57 -0.33 5.34 -7.63
N ASN A 58 -0.07 5.06 -6.35
CA ASN A 58 -0.28 6.02 -5.28
C ASN A 58 0.64 7.24 -5.42
N ILE A 59 1.92 7.04 -5.75
CA ILE A 59 2.89 8.12 -5.96
C ILE A 59 2.49 8.97 -7.17
N GLU A 60 2.04 8.35 -8.27
CA GLU A 60 1.55 9.10 -9.44
C GLU A 60 0.35 9.99 -9.07
N ASP A 61 -0.60 9.49 -8.28
CA ASP A 61 -1.77 10.25 -7.87
C ASP A 61 -1.39 11.43 -6.96
N VAL A 62 -0.43 11.24 -6.05
CA VAL A 62 0.11 12.30 -5.19
C VAL A 62 0.89 13.33 -6.01
N TRP A 63 1.69 12.87 -6.99
CA TRP A 63 2.46 13.74 -7.88
C TRP A 63 1.57 14.63 -8.75
N LYS A 64 0.50 14.07 -9.32
CA LYS A 64 -0.48 14.86 -10.10
C LYS A 64 -1.19 15.94 -9.27
N ARG A 65 -1.32 15.73 -7.97
CA ARG A 65 -1.92 16.69 -7.03
C ARG A 65 -0.91 17.70 -6.49
N ALA A 66 0.38 17.51 -6.75
CA ALA A 66 1.47 18.27 -6.15
C ALA A 66 1.40 18.31 -4.61
N GLU A 67 1.11 17.16 -4.00
CA GLU A 67 0.93 17.00 -2.55
C GLU A 67 2.04 16.15 -1.91
N ALA A 68 2.03 16.10 -0.59
CA ALA A 68 2.86 15.20 0.20
C ALA A 68 2.01 14.42 1.21
N THR A 69 2.21 13.12 1.33
CA THR A 69 1.39 12.27 2.19
C THR A 69 2.09 10.97 2.59
N TRP A 70 1.54 10.31 3.62
CA TRP A 70 1.98 8.98 4.03
C TRP A 70 1.28 7.91 3.20
N ILE A 71 2.04 7.06 2.53
CA ILE A 71 1.53 5.89 1.82
C ILE A 71 2.17 4.62 2.37
N TYR A 72 1.46 3.49 2.30
CA TYR A 72 2.08 2.20 2.51
C TYR A 72 2.92 1.83 1.29
N VAL A 73 4.19 1.46 1.52
CA VAL A 73 5.12 1.06 0.47
C VAL A 73 5.48 -0.41 0.65
N GLY A 74 5.07 -1.25 -0.30
CA GLY A 74 5.21 -2.71 -0.21
C GLY A 74 6.68 -3.15 -0.15
N SER A 75 7.56 -2.49 -0.90
CA SER A 75 9.02 -2.75 -0.87
C SER A 75 9.66 -2.42 0.48
N PHE A 76 9.09 -1.49 1.24
CA PHE A 76 9.56 -1.11 2.57
C PHE A 76 8.88 -1.90 3.67
N ARG A 77 7.73 -2.53 3.37
CA ARG A 77 6.86 -3.23 4.33
C ARG A 77 6.36 -2.31 5.44
N ASP A 78 6.26 -1.02 5.16
CA ASP A 78 5.85 0.01 6.12
C ASP A 78 5.32 1.26 5.39
N LYS A 79 4.84 2.24 6.15
CA LYS A 79 4.49 3.56 5.65
C LYS A 79 5.73 4.41 5.41
N ALA A 80 5.70 5.16 4.32
CA ALA A 80 6.71 6.14 3.97
C ALA A 80 6.03 7.48 3.65
N TYR A 81 6.69 8.58 3.98
CA TYR A 81 6.19 9.91 3.65
C TYR A 81 6.73 10.32 2.28
N VAL A 82 5.85 10.43 1.30
CA VAL A 82 6.20 10.84 -0.05
C VAL A 82 5.95 12.33 -0.20
N ASN A 83 6.97 13.09 -0.54
CA ASN A 83 6.86 14.49 -0.92
C ASN A 83 7.07 14.61 -2.43
N ALA A 84 5.97 14.64 -3.18
CA ALA A 84 6.03 14.59 -4.64
C ALA A 84 6.51 15.91 -5.29
N PRO A 85 6.19 17.12 -4.76
CA PRO A 85 6.79 18.37 -5.22
C PRO A 85 8.32 18.40 -5.12
N GLU A 86 8.87 17.85 -4.04
CA GLU A 86 10.32 17.86 -3.79
C GLU A 86 11.02 16.58 -4.24
N LEU A 87 10.28 15.62 -4.82
CA LEU A 87 10.79 14.37 -5.40
C LEU A 87 11.66 13.56 -4.42
N TYR A 88 11.19 13.36 -3.19
CA TYR A 88 11.79 12.40 -2.27
C TYR A 88 10.74 11.60 -1.49
N VAL A 89 11.19 10.47 -0.92
CA VAL A 89 10.46 9.69 0.07
C VAL A 89 11.26 9.63 1.36
N HIS A 90 10.64 9.99 2.48
CA HIS A 90 11.22 9.84 3.81
C HIS A 90 10.90 8.46 4.37
N TYR A 91 11.94 7.68 4.65
CA TYR A 91 11.82 6.34 5.22
C TYR A 91 12.99 6.04 6.18
N LEU A 92 12.67 5.54 7.38
CA LEU A 92 13.64 5.23 8.44
C LEU A 92 14.65 6.36 8.72
N GLY A 93 14.20 7.62 8.70
CA GLY A 93 15.04 8.79 8.97
C GLY A 93 15.90 9.24 7.79
N ASN A 94 15.74 8.66 6.60
CA ASN A 94 16.47 9.04 5.39
C ASN A 94 15.51 9.58 4.33
N ASP A 95 15.92 10.65 3.65
CA ASP A 95 15.25 11.14 2.45
C ASP A 95 15.88 10.48 1.23
N LEU A 96 15.14 9.57 0.60
CA LEU A 96 15.55 8.89 -0.62
C LEU A 96 14.99 9.66 -1.81
N PRO A 97 15.83 10.19 -2.71
CA PRO A 97 15.36 10.78 -3.96
C PRO A 97 14.50 9.80 -4.74
N ILE A 98 13.43 10.29 -5.35
CA ILE A 98 12.56 9.53 -6.25
C ILE A 98 12.53 10.15 -7.64
N ALA A 99 12.27 9.34 -8.65
CA ALA A 99 12.17 9.80 -10.03
C ALA A 99 11.09 9.03 -10.80
N ARG A 100 10.53 9.70 -11.80
CA ARG A 100 9.55 9.14 -12.74
C ARG A 100 10.22 8.95 -14.09
N ARG A 101 10.18 7.73 -14.65
CA ARG A 101 10.64 7.44 -16.02
C ARG A 101 9.47 7.05 -16.92
N CYS A 102 9.55 7.38 -18.19
CA CYS A 102 8.63 6.88 -19.22
C CYS A 102 9.09 5.51 -19.69
N LEU A 103 8.15 4.62 -20.03
CA LEU A 103 8.40 3.27 -20.54
C LEU A 103 8.03 3.12 -22.01
#